data_AF-K1LWS0-F1
#
_entry.id   AF-K1LWS0-F1
#
_cell.length_a   1.000
_cell.length_b   1.000
_cell.length_c   1.000
_cell.angle_alpha   90.00
_cell.angle_beta   90.00
_cell.angle_gamma   90.00
#
_symmetry.space_group_name_H-M   'P 1'
#
loop_
_entity.id
_entity.type
_entity.pdbx_description
1 polymer ?
#
loop_
_entity_poly.entity_id
_entity_poly.type
_entity_poly.pdbx_seq_one_letter_code
_entity_poly.pdbx_strand_id
1 'polypeptide(L)'
;MGKYFFNRILRSLFSIFMVTTLVFLAVYTLVPRKAIFTDDPAYTKLKSQPDRLLDYENTAFERMGYHHYLSQKEFQEAVQEDHPEFKNEGSEANQAIVDEWAKKNPEWKVDQLPISKAYFAVNDISIGTRVLNFYKNLFDIDHPWRIKDPENPDMKRGYRITHDQTAGWALTGSGTKYYYQIYFNGDFPFIHQNFLKLNLGVSYPTFAGQNVVDVITDKQGRPVTQEITLEDGSIYKASINPYTRYYKPTSEISPTEKRIFDNNYAGAEKVNSDPSMMGISFRMGIVGVFITYLIAIPMASLMARFKNGAIDRLGTIIVMVLISVPSVAFIFFFRYIGSNWFGLPDLFPTLGAGNIKSYIMPTIVLGLLAVGNTVIWVRRYMVDQQSSDYVKFARAKGLSESEISSRHIFKNAFIPIVNGIPGAIIFTIAGATITETVFAVPGMGKMLPDAILAHNNPIAVGLIFIFAVLGVFSVFLGDIVMTIVDPRIRLDVKEDK
;
A
#
# COMPACT_ATOMS: atom_id res chain seq x y z
N MET A 1 27.55 -15.45 -8.57
CA MET A 1 26.70 -14.26 -8.27
C MET A 1 25.66 -13.94 -9.35
N GLY A 2 25.99 -13.56 -10.59
CA GLY A 2 24.97 -13.12 -11.57
C GLY A 2 23.80 -14.10 -11.80
N LYS A 3 24.08 -15.39 -11.98
CA LYS A 3 23.07 -16.46 -12.10
C LYS A 3 22.18 -16.59 -10.86
N TYR A 4 22.75 -16.42 -9.66
CA TYR A 4 22.00 -16.43 -8.40
C TYR A 4 21.04 -15.25 -8.33
N PHE A 5 21.52 -14.03 -8.59
CA PHE A 5 20.69 -12.82 -8.58
C PHE A 5 19.54 -12.92 -9.58
N PHE A 6 19.83 -13.38 -10.80
CA PHE A 6 18.81 -13.59 -11.82
C PHE A 6 17.75 -14.62 -11.39
N ASN A 7 18.18 -15.82 -10.98
CA ASN A 7 17.26 -16.87 -10.53
C ASN A 7 16.44 -16.44 -9.32
N ARG A 8 17.05 -15.66 -8.43
CA ARG A 8 16.38 -15.12 -7.26
C ARG A 8 15.32 -14.11 -7.66
N ILE A 9 15.65 -13.13 -8.50
CA ILE A 9 14.68 -12.14 -9.00
C ILE A 9 13.52 -12.85 -9.71
N LEU A 10 13.80 -13.87 -10.52
CA LEU A 10 12.75 -14.64 -11.20
C LEU A 10 11.83 -15.36 -10.21
N ARG A 11 12.40 -16.08 -9.22
CA ARG A 11 11.61 -16.74 -8.15
C ARG A 11 10.84 -15.73 -7.31
N SER A 12 11.43 -14.58 -7.04
CA SER A 12 10.81 -13.45 -6.33
C SER A 12 9.58 -12.92 -7.07
N LEU A 13 9.71 -12.63 -8.36
CA LEU A 13 8.61 -12.18 -9.21
C LEU A 13 7.51 -13.24 -9.32
N PHE A 14 7.90 -14.51 -9.48
CA PHE A 14 6.95 -15.62 -9.49
C PHE A 14 6.20 -15.76 -8.16
N SER A 15 6.89 -15.64 -7.02
CA SER A 15 6.25 -15.68 -5.70
C SER A 15 5.26 -14.53 -5.50
N ILE A 16 5.63 -13.30 -5.89
CA ILE A 16 4.71 -12.15 -5.83
C ILE A 16 3.48 -12.42 -6.70
N PHE A 17 3.69 -12.85 -7.94
CA PHE A 17 2.61 -13.20 -8.86
C PHE A 17 1.70 -14.29 -8.29
N MET A 18 2.24 -15.38 -7.75
CA MET A 18 1.45 -16.48 -7.20
C MET A 18 0.64 -16.04 -5.98
N VAL A 19 1.28 -15.36 -5.02
CA VAL A 19 0.61 -14.91 -3.80
C VAL A 19 -0.50 -13.90 -4.13
N THR A 20 -0.19 -12.88 -4.93
CA THR A 20 -1.18 -11.86 -5.31
C THR A 20 -2.31 -12.46 -6.13
N THR A 21 -2.02 -13.38 -7.06
CA THR A 21 -3.07 -14.03 -7.86
C THR A 21 -3.97 -14.90 -6.99
N LEU A 22 -3.43 -15.70 -6.07
CA LEU A 22 -4.22 -16.54 -5.17
C LEU A 22 -5.16 -15.70 -4.29
N VAL A 23 -4.64 -14.60 -3.75
CA VAL A 23 -5.46 -13.67 -2.97
C VAL A 23 -6.52 -12.99 -3.84
N PHE A 24 -6.15 -12.53 -5.03
CA PHE A 24 -7.09 -11.92 -5.97
C PHE A 24 -8.24 -12.88 -6.28
N LEU A 25 -7.92 -14.15 -6.58
CA LEU A 25 -8.91 -15.20 -6.81
C LEU A 25 -9.80 -15.39 -5.59
N ALA A 26 -9.21 -15.56 -4.40
CA ALA A 26 -9.97 -15.77 -3.16
C ALA A 26 -10.93 -14.60 -2.89
N VAL A 27 -10.45 -13.36 -2.97
CA VAL A 27 -11.26 -12.16 -2.70
C VAL A 27 -12.40 -12.03 -3.70
N TYR A 28 -12.13 -12.17 -5.00
CA TYR A 28 -13.15 -11.92 -6.02
C TYR A 28 -14.06 -13.12 -6.34
N THR A 29 -13.81 -14.28 -5.75
CA THR A 29 -14.68 -15.47 -5.89
C THR A 29 -15.42 -15.82 -4.61
N LEU A 30 -14.81 -15.63 -3.44
CA LEU A 30 -15.40 -16.02 -2.16
C LEU A 30 -16.14 -14.88 -1.46
N VAL A 31 -15.81 -13.61 -1.76
CA VAL A 31 -16.52 -12.46 -1.19
C VAL A 31 -17.75 -12.14 -2.04
N PRO A 32 -18.97 -12.12 -1.47
CA PRO A 32 -20.17 -11.76 -2.22
C PRO A 32 -20.07 -10.34 -2.78
N ARG A 33 -20.26 -10.19 -4.09
CA ARG A 33 -20.10 -8.88 -4.79
C ARG A 33 -21.00 -7.78 -4.21
N LYS A 34 -22.23 -8.12 -3.80
CA LYS A 34 -23.18 -7.16 -3.22
C LYS A 34 -22.84 -6.71 -1.80
N ALA A 35 -21.88 -7.36 -1.13
CA ALA A 35 -21.49 -6.99 0.24
C ALA A 35 -20.95 -5.56 0.33
N ILE A 36 -20.36 -5.04 -0.75
CA ILE A 36 -19.86 -3.66 -0.85
C ILE A 36 -20.93 -2.58 -0.58
N PHE A 37 -22.21 -2.90 -0.78
CA PHE A 37 -23.31 -1.96 -0.61
C PHE A 37 -23.92 -1.98 0.80
N THR A 38 -23.46 -2.88 1.68
CA THR A 38 -24.04 -3.08 3.01
C THR A 38 -24.11 -1.79 3.82
N ASP A 39 -23.04 -0.99 3.77
CA ASP A 39 -22.92 0.28 4.49
C ASP A 39 -22.99 1.51 3.56
N ASP A 40 -23.48 1.35 2.32
CA ASP A 40 -23.56 2.44 1.36
C ASP A 40 -24.84 3.30 1.58
N PRO A 41 -24.70 4.59 1.95
CA PRO A 41 -25.85 5.46 2.17
C PRO A 41 -26.67 5.74 0.90
N ALA A 42 -26.02 5.80 -0.27
CA ALA A 42 -26.69 6.02 -1.55
C ALA A 42 -27.53 4.80 -1.92
N TYR A 43 -26.98 3.60 -1.73
CA TYR A 43 -27.69 2.34 -1.93
C TYR A 43 -28.98 2.27 -1.07
N THR A 44 -28.88 2.64 0.21
CA THR A 44 -30.03 2.62 1.13
C THR A 44 -31.12 3.62 0.70
N LYS A 45 -30.73 4.81 0.22
CA LYS A 45 -31.69 5.82 -0.27
C LYS A 45 -32.39 5.40 -1.56
N LEU A 46 -31.71 4.65 -2.42
CA LEU A 46 -32.24 4.21 -3.72
C LEU A 46 -33.16 2.98 -3.62
N LYS A 47 -33.29 2.33 -2.45
CA LYS A 47 -34.20 1.17 -2.27
C LYS A 47 -35.66 1.44 -2.64
N SER A 48 -36.12 2.68 -2.53
CA SER A 48 -37.47 3.09 -2.94
C SER A 48 -37.62 3.31 -4.45
N GLN A 49 -36.51 3.30 -5.21
CA GLN A 49 -36.46 3.53 -6.66
C GLN A 49 -35.73 2.35 -7.34
N PRO A 50 -36.39 1.17 -7.50
CA PRO A 50 -35.78 -0.06 -8.02
C PRO A 50 -34.99 0.09 -9.33
N ASP A 51 -35.49 0.87 -10.30
CA ASP A 51 -34.82 1.06 -11.58
C ASP A 51 -33.48 1.80 -11.41
N ARG A 52 -33.48 2.88 -10.63
CA ARG A 52 -32.25 3.64 -10.34
C ARG A 52 -31.30 2.87 -9.45
N LEU A 53 -31.82 2.01 -8.58
CA LEU A 53 -30.99 1.14 -7.75
C LEU A 53 -30.21 0.15 -8.61
N LEU A 54 -30.87 -0.50 -9.57
CA LEU A 54 -30.21 -1.47 -10.45
C LEU A 54 -29.17 -0.80 -11.36
N ASP A 55 -29.51 0.37 -11.91
CA ASP A 55 -28.57 1.18 -12.69
C ASP A 55 -27.35 1.60 -11.87
N TYR A 56 -27.57 2.01 -10.62
CA TYR A 56 -26.50 2.34 -9.67
C TYR A 56 -25.62 1.13 -9.35
N GLU A 57 -26.21 -0.05 -9.08
CA GLU A 57 -25.48 -1.30 -8.81
C GLU A 57 -24.57 -1.66 -9.99
N ASN A 58 -25.12 -1.66 -11.21
CA ASN A 58 -24.38 -2.05 -12.41
C ASN A 58 -23.30 -1.06 -12.77
N THR A 59 -23.56 0.25 -12.62
CA THR A 59 -22.54 1.30 -12.80
C THR A 59 -21.40 1.15 -11.79
N ALA A 60 -21.70 0.82 -10.54
CA ALA A 60 -20.67 0.59 -9.53
C ALA A 60 -19.83 -0.65 -9.87
N PHE A 61 -20.47 -1.75 -10.28
CA PHE A 61 -19.78 -2.98 -10.72
C PHE A 61 -18.88 -2.76 -11.92
N GLU A 62 -19.30 -1.94 -12.88
CA GLU A 62 -18.49 -1.56 -14.03
C GLU A 62 -17.25 -0.75 -13.62
N ARG A 63 -17.41 0.25 -12.75
CA ARG A 63 -16.28 1.04 -12.23
C ARG A 63 -15.24 0.18 -11.52
N MET A 64 -15.66 -0.91 -10.87
CA MET A 64 -14.76 -1.86 -10.22
C MET A 64 -14.26 -2.99 -11.13
N GLY A 65 -14.63 -2.96 -12.42
CA GLY A 65 -14.21 -3.94 -13.42
C GLY A 65 -14.77 -5.34 -13.17
N TYR A 66 -16.01 -5.47 -12.67
CA TYR A 66 -16.70 -6.75 -12.59
C TYR A 66 -17.37 -7.13 -13.92
N HIS A 67 -17.97 -6.16 -14.60
CA HIS A 67 -18.67 -6.34 -15.87
C HIS A 67 -18.66 -5.05 -16.69
N HIS A 68 -18.94 -5.13 -17.98
CA HIS A 68 -19.34 -3.96 -18.78
C HIS A 68 -20.84 -3.76 -18.67
N TYR A 69 -21.29 -2.51 -18.63
CA TYR A 69 -22.70 -2.17 -18.48
C TYR A 69 -23.16 -1.22 -19.58
N LEU A 70 -24.22 -1.60 -20.28
CA LEU A 70 -24.95 -0.69 -21.17
C LEU A 70 -26.18 -0.20 -20.43
N SER A 71 -26.16 1.07 -20.02
CA SER A 71 -27.33 1.74 -19.46
C SER A 71 -28.48 1.78 -20.46
N GLN A 72 -29.68 2.16 -20.02
CA GLN A 72 -30.86 2.25 -20.89
C GLN A 72 -30.58 3.02 -22.20
N LYS A 73 -29.82 4.12 -22.09
CA LYS A 73 -29.52 4.99 -23.23
C LYS A 73 -28.47 4.37 -24.15
N GLU A 74 -27.40 3.84 -23.58
CA GLU A 74 -26.30 3.21 -24.34
C GLU A 74 -26.78 1.92 -25.02
N PHE A 75 -27.63 1.14 -24.34
CA PHE A 75 -28.26 -0.03 -24.93
C PHE A 75 -29.16 0.35 -26.10
N GLN A 76 -29.94 1.42 -25.96
CA GLN A 76 -30.75 1.92 -27.08
C GLN A 76 -29.87 2.31 -28.27
N GLU A 77 -28.81 3.08 -28.04
CA GLU A 77 -27.86 3.49 -29.09
C GLU A 77 -27.22 2.27 -29.77
N ALA A 78 -26.84 1.24 -29.01
CA ALA A 78 -26.24 0.02 -29.53
C ALA A 78 -27.20 -0.83 -30.40
N VAL A 79 -28.49 -0.87 -30.05
CA VAL A 79 -29.51 -1.57 -30.87
C VAL A 79 -29.90 -0.74 -32.09
N GLN A 80 -29.92 0.59 -31.96
CA GLN A 80 -30.27 1.51 -33.05
C GLN A 80 -29.26 1.53 -34.21
N GLU A 81 -28.04 1.02 -34.00
CA GLU A 81 -27.05 0.84 -35.06
C GLU A 81 -27.53 -0.14 -36.15
N ASP A 82 -28.23 -1.20 -35.74
CA ASP A 82 -28.83 -2.20 -36.66
C ASP A 82 -30.33 -1.94 -36.92
N HIS A 83 -31.05 -1.36 -35.95
CA HIS A 83 -32.50 -1.13 -35.98
C HIS A 83 -32.86 0.32 -35.59
N PRO A 84 -32.78 1.29 -36.52
CA PRO A 84 -32.99 2.71 -36.22
C PRO A 84 -34.36 3.05 -35.62
N GLU A 85 -35.37 2.21 -35.85
CA GLU A 85 -36.73 2.32 -35.32
C GLU A 85 -36.86 1.94 -33.85
N PHE A 86 -35.85 1.29 -33.26
CA PHE A 86 -35.91 0.79 -31.89
C PHE A 86 -36.03 1.94 -30.88
N LYS A 87 -37.01 1.81 -29.98
CA LYS A 87 -37.16 2.67 -28.79
C LYS A 87 -37.14 1.78 -27.56
N ASN A 88 -36.34 2.14 -26.57
CA ASN A 88 -36.12 1.29 -25.41
C ASN A 88 -37.31 1.34 -24.43
N GLU A 89 -38.37 0.63 -24.79
CA GLU A 89 -39.62 0.50 -24.05
C GLU A 89 -40.00 -0.99 -23.96
N GLY A 90 -40.65 -1.40 -22.87
CA GLY A 90 -41.10 -2.78 -22.66
C GLY A 90 -42.31 -3.15 -23.54
N SER A 91 -42.08 -3.43 -24.83
CA SER A 91 -43.10 -3.89 -25.78
C SER A 91 -42.74 -5.24 -26.41
N GLU A 92 -43.74 -6.02 -26.84
CA GLU A 92 -43.53 -7.33 -27.50
C GLU A 92 -42.78 -7.20 -28.84
N ALA A 93 -43.02 -6.10 -29.57
CA ALA A 93 -42.31 -5.81 -30.82
C ALA A 93 -40.81 -5.55 -30.59
N ASN A 94 -40.47 -4.85 -29.50
CA ASN A 94 -39.09 -4.61 -29.11
C ASN A 94 -38.38 -5.88 -28.63
N GLN A 95 -39.13 -6.83 -28.05
CA GLN A 95 -38.53 -8.07 -27.54
C GLN A 95 -37.91 -8.92 -28.66
N ALA A 96 -38.55 -9.01 -29.83
CA ALA A 96 -38.00 -9.73 -30.98
C ALA A 96 -36.69 -9.11 -31.48
N ILE A 97 -36.62 -7.78 -31.53
CA ILE A 97 -35.42 -7.03 -31.93
C ILE A 97 -34.29 -7.23 -30.92
N VAL A 98 -34.61 -7.17 -29.62
CA VAL A 98 -33.65 -7.39 -28.54
C VAL A 98 -33.10 -8.82 -28.56
N ASP A 99 -33.95 -9.82 -28.82
CA ASP A 99 -33.54 -11.22 -28.92
C ASP A 99 -32.61 -11.46 -30.13
N GLU A 100 -32.83 -10.75 -31.25
CA GLU A 100 -31.95 -10.77 -32.40
C GLU A 100 -30.57 -10.15 -32.07
N TRP A 101 -30.58 -8.98 -31.42
CA TRP A 101 -29.35 -8.32 -30.97
C TRP A 101 -28.57 -9.19 -29.96
N ALA A 102 -29.26 -9.84 -29.02
CA ALA A 102 -28.63 -10.73 -28.04
C ALA A 102 -28.03 -12.00 -28.68
N LYS A 103 -28.63 -12.52 -29.76
CA LYS A 103 -28.05 -13.63 -30.55
C LYS A 103 -26.79 -13.21 -31.31
N LYS A 104 -26.77 -11.98 -31.82
CA LYS A 104 -25.60 -11.40 -32.50
C LYS A 104 -24.45 -11.11 -31.52
N ASN A 105 -24.78 -10.79 -30.26
CA ASN A 105 -23.85 -10.39 -29.21
C ASN A 105 -23.93 -11.32 -27.98
N PRO A 106 -23.52 -12.60 -28.10
CA PRO A 106 -23.74 -13.63 -27.08
C PRO A 106 -22.99 -13.39 -25.76
N GLU A 107 -22.00 -12.50 -25.74
CA GLU A 107 -21.27 -12.08 -24.54
C GLU A 107 -22.09 -11.15 -23.63
N TRP A 108 -23.15 -10.53 -24.17
CA TRP A 108 -24.02 -9.64 -23.41
C TRP A 108 -25.25 -10.37 -22.88
N LYS A 109 -25.48 -10.27 -21.58
CA LYS A 109 -26.72 -10.68 -20.94
C LYS A 109 -27.67 -9.50 -20.88
N VAL A 110 -28.76 -9.58 -21.63
CA VAL A 110 -29.82 -8.58 -21.63
C VAL A 110 -30.84 -8.89 -20.54
N ASP A 111 -31.30 -7.87 -19.83
CA ASP A 111 -32.35 -7.98 -18.80
C ASP A 111 -33.21 -6.69 -18.81
N GLN A 112 -34.33 -6.71 -18.09
CA GLN A 112 -35.29 -5.59 -18.02
C GLN A 112 -35.30 -4.94 -16.65
N LEU A 113 -35.52 -3.63 -16.63
CA LEU A 113 -35.69 -2.89 -15.39
C LEU A 113 -37.02 -3.21 -14.71
N PRO A 114 -37.06 -3.25 -13.36
CA PRO A 114 -38.25 -3.69 -12.63
C PRO A 114 -39.54 -2.92 -12.94
N ILE A 115 -39.47 -1.60 -13.03
CA ILE A 115 -40.63 -0.70 -13.16
C ILE A 115 -40.81 -0.26 -14.62
N SER A 116 -39.82 0.39 -15.22
CA SER A 116 -39.91 0.94 -16.58
C SER A 116 -39.96 -0.13 -17.67
N LYS A 117 -39.55 -1.37 -17.36
CA LYS A 117 -39.40 -2.47 -18.33
C LYS A 117 -38.46 -2.15 -19.50
N ALA A 118 -37.69 -1.07 -19.41
CA ALA A 118 -36.64 -0.76 -20.35
C ALA A 118 -35.51 -1.79 -20.23
N TYR A 119 -34.89 -2.10 -21.35
CA TYR A 119 -33.83 -3.08 -21.47
C TYR A 119 -32.47 -2.46 -21.12
N PHE A 120 -31.60 -3.28 -20.54
CA PHE A 120 -30.19 -2.99 -20.33
C PHE A 120 -29.38 -4.26 -20.58
N ALA A 121 -28.07 -4.13 -20.80
CA ALA A 121 -27.21 -5.28 -21.03
C ALA A 121 -25.96 -5.25 -20.16
N VAL A 122 -25.53 -6.42 -19.72
CA VAL A 122 -24.33 -6.61 -18.89
C VAL A 122 -23.45 -7.71 -19.49
N ASN A 123 -22.15 -7.46 -19.58
CA ASN A 123 -21.17 -8.45 -20.00
C ASN A 123 -20.16 -8.71 -18.86
N ASP A 124 -20.30 -9.86 -18.18
CA ASP A 124 -19.48 -10.24 -17.03
C ASP A 124 -18.02 -10.49 -17.44
N ILE A 125 -17.08 -9.82 -16.77
CA ILE A 125 -15.65 -10.02 -17.03
C ILE A 125 -15.18 -11.25 -16.26
N SER A 126 -14.68 -12.25 -16.98
CA SER A 126 -14.16 -13.48 -16.37
C SER A 126 -13.05 -13.20 -15.36
N ILE A 127 -12.97 -14.01 -14.30
CA ILE A 127 -11.96 -13.82 -13.25
C ILE A 127 -10.53 -13.86 -13.81
N GLY A 128 -10.25 -14.71 -14.79
CA GLY A 128 -8.96 -14.78 -15.46
C GLY A 128 -8.63 -13.47 -16.19
N THR A 129 -9.59 -12.90 -16.91
CA THR A 129 -9.44 -11.59 -17.57
C THR A 129 -9.20 -10.48 -16.55
N ARG A 130 -9.83 -10.53 -15.37
CA ARG A 130 -9.62 -9.53 -14.30
C ARG A 130 -8.21 -9.61 -13.73
N VAL A 131 -7.69 -10.82 -13.49
CA VAL A 131 -6.29 -11.03 -13.06
C VAL A 131 -5.33 -10.52 -14.14
N LEU A 132 -5.58 -10.83 -15.42
CA LEU A 132 -4.76 -10.33 -16.53
C LEU A 132 -4.80 -8.80 -16.61
N ASN A 133 -5.97 -8.18 -16.47
CA ASN A 133 -6.13 -6.73 -16.47
C ASN A 133 -5.41 -6.08 -15.28
N PHE A 134 -5.42 -6.70 -14.10
CA PHE A 134 -4.66 -6.22 -12.94
C PHE A 134 -3.16 -6.12 -13.26
N TYR A 135 -2.55 -7.20 -13.76
CA TYR A 135 -1.11 -7.18 -14.09
C TYR A 135 -0.78 -6.34 -15.32
N LYS A 136 -1.65 -6.35 -16.34
CA LYS A 136 -1.48 -5.54 -17.55
C LYS A 136 -1.45 -4.04 -17.23
N ASN A 137 -2.30 -3.61 -16.30
CA ASN A 137 -2.43 -2.20 -15.94
C ASN A 137 -1.58 -1.83 -14.71
N LEU A 138 -0.82 -2.75 -14.12
CA LEU A 138 -0.09 -2.56 -12.86
C LEU A 138 0.85 -1.35 -12.88
N PHE A 139 1.49 -1.08 -14.01
CA PHE A 139 2.35 0.08 -14.21
C PHE A 139 1.65 1.09 -15.10
N ASP A 140 1.30 2.25 -14.53
CA ASP A 140 0.79 3.40 -15.28
C ASP A 140 1.97 4.30 -15.65
N ILE A 141 2.35 4.24 -16.92
CA ILE A 141 3.43 5.07 -17.47
C ILE A 141 2.82 6.32 -18.09
N ASP A 142 3.27 7.47 -17.59
CA ASP A 142 2.92 8.77 -18.14
C ASP A 142 3.90 9.18 -19.24
N HIS A 143 3.36 9.65 -20.37
CA HIS A 143 4.14 9.98 -21.56
C HIS A 143 3.48 11.10 -22.37
N PRO A 144 4.20 11.79 -23.28
CA PRO A 144 3.71 12.98 -23.98
C PRO A 144 2.51 12.77 -24.92
N TRP A 145 2.13 11.51 -25.14
CA TRP A 145 0.99 11.12 -25.98
C TRP A 145 -0.18 10.56 -25.16
N ARG A 146 -0.12 10.70 -23.82
CA ARG A 146 -1.12 10.16 -22.91
C ARG A 146 -2.43 10.95 -23.00
N ILE A 147 -2.34 12.28 -23.01
CA ILE A 147 -3.50 13.16 -23.11
C ILE A 147 -3.94 13.30 -24.57
N LYS A 148 -5.20 12.98 -24.84
CA LYS A 148 -5.87 13.20 -26.12
C LYS A 148 -7.11 14.06 -25.85
N ASP A 149 -6.94 15.37 -25.94
CA ASP A 149 -7.99 16.35 -25.65
C ASP A 149 -8.54 16.92 -26.96
N PRO A 150 -9.82 16.67 -27.31
CA PRO A 150 -10.45 17.27 -28.48
C PRO A 150 -10.52 18.80 -28.42
N GLU A 151 -10.51 19.40 -27.23
CA GLU A 151 -10.50 20.86 -27.04
C GLU A 151 -9.12 21.48 -27.28
N ASN A 152 -8.07 20.66 -27.33
CA ASN A 152 -6.69 21.09 -27.55
C ASN A 152 -5.92 20.11 -28.45
N PRO A 153 -6.31 19.97 -29.74
CA PRO A 153 -5.77 18.96 -30.64
C PRO A 153 -4.29 19.21 -30.98
N ASP A 154 -3.89 20.48 -31.10
CA ASP A 154 -2.54 20.92 -31.49
C ASP A 154 -1.61 21.17 -30.29
N MET A 155 -1.92 20.57 -29.13
CA MET A 155 -1.11 20.73 -27.93
C MET A 155 0.35 20.33 -28.20
N LYS A 156 1.30 21.11 -27.67
CA LYS A 156 2.72 20.74 -27.73
C LYS A 156 2.93 19.43 -26.97
N ARG A 157 3.75 18.53 -27.53
CA ARG A 157 4.06 17.24 -26.92
C ARG A 157 5.55 17.09 -26.80
N GLY A 158 6.01 16.71 -25.63
CA GLY A 158 7.41 16.42 -25.38
C GLY A 158 7.80 16.66 -23.93
N TYR A 159 9.03 16.31 -23.62
CA TYR A 159 9.64 16.61 -22.34
C TYR A 159 10.54 17.83 -22.47
N ARG A 160 10.62 18.63 -21.41
CA ARG A 160 11.49 19.79 -21.32
C ARG A 160 12.13 19.82 -19.94
N ILE A 161 13.40 20.20 -19.89
CA ILE A 161 14.03 20.56 -18.63
C ILE A 161 13.70 22.03 -18.37
N THR A 162 13.02 22.30 -17.26
CA THR A 162 12.64 23.63 -16.82
C THR A 162 13.34 23.97 -15.51
N HIS A 163 13.57 25.26 -15.29
CA HIS A 163 14.01 25.77 -14.01
C HIS A 163 12.99 26.83 -13.57
N ASP A 164 12.22 26.54 -12.52
CA ASP A 164 11.17 27.41 -12.02
C ASP A 164 11.32 27.65 -10.51
N GLN A 165 10.61 28.64 -9.97
CA GLN A 165 10.69 28.98 -8.55
C GLN A 165 9.99 27.96 -7.65
N THR A 166 9.14 27.09 -8.20
CA THR A 166 8.38 26.10 -7.44
C THR A 166 9.21 24.86 -7.14
N ALA A 167 9.79 24.26 -8.18
CA ALA A 167 10.49 22.98 -8.15
C ALA A 167 11.97 23.08 -8.45
N GLY A 168 12.48 24.28 -8.75
CA GLY A 168 13.85 24.43 -9.22
C GLY A 168 14.03 23.72 -10.55
N TRP A 169 15.09 22.92 -10.68
CA TRP A 169 15.29 22.10 -11.87
C TRP A 169 14.31 20.94 -11.90
N ALA A 170 13.51 20.83 -12.95
CA ALA A 170 12.56 19.74 -13.11
C ALA A 170 12.49 19.26 -14.57
N LEU A 171 12.14 18.00 -14.75
CA LEU A 171 11.70 17.47 -16.03
C LEU A 171 10.18 17.67 -16.10
N THR A 172 9.75 18.58 -16.96
CA THR A 172 8.33 18.81 -17.24
C THR A 172 7.90 18.10 -18.51
N GLY A 173 6.65 17.66 -18.53
CA GLY A 173 6.01 17.01 -19.67
C GLY A 173 4.87 17.86 -20.21
N SER A 174 4.76 17.89 -21.54
CA SER A 174 3.61 18.42 -22.26
C SER A 174 2.94 17.28 -23.02
N GLY A 175 1.63 17.14 -22.88
CA GLY A 175 0.86 15.98 -23.36
C GLY A 175 0.90 14.76 -22.42
N THR A 176 1.58 14.89 -21.29
CA THR A 176 1.55 13.97 -20.13
C THR A 176 0.37 14.27 -19.22
N LYS A 177 -0.04 13.30 -18.39
CA LYS A 177 -1.04 13.47 -17.33
C LYS A 177 -0.56 14.45 -16.27
N TYR A 178 0.67 14.31 -15.78
CA TYR A 178 1.28 15.20 -14.80
C TYR A 178 2.23 16.20 -15.47
N TYR A 179 2.27 17.43 -14.96
CA TYR A 179 3.17 18.46 -15.48
C TYR A 179 4.62 18.16 -15.11
N TYR A 180 4.90 18.00 -13.81
CA TYR A 180 6.21 17.61 -13.31
C TYR A 180 6.36 16.09 -13.39
N GLN A 181 7.31 15.62 -14.20
CA GLN A 181 7.60 14.20 -14.37
C GLN A 181 8.71 13.75 -13.42
N ILE A 182 9.75 14.57 -13.26
CA ILE A 182 10.81 14.42 -12.26
C ILE A 182 11.07 15.79 -11.66
N TYR A 183 11.10 15.89 -10.34
CA TYR A 183 11.35 17.14 -9.63
C TYR A 183 12.14 16.91 -8.35
N PHE A 184 12.72 17.99 -7.83
CA PHE A 184 13.54 17.97 -6.62
C PHE A 184 12.92 18.92 -5.60
N ASN A 185 12.84 18.48 -4.35
CA ASN A 185 12.41 19.36 -3.26
C ASN A 185 13.16 18.99 -1.96
N GLY A 186 12.78 19.62 -0.84
CA GLY A 186 13.40 19.40 0.47
C GLY A 186 12.95 18.14 1.21
N ASP A 187 11.95 17.42 0.71
CA ASP A 187 11.42 16.21 1.33
C ASP A 187 12.22 14.99 0.87
N PHE A 188 12.57 14.08 1.79
CA PHE A 188 13.24 12.84 1.42
C PHE A 188 12.22 11.82 0.86
N PRO A 189 12.50 11.13 -0.26
CA PRO A 189 13.71 11.24 -1.08
C PRO A 189 13.73 12.54 -1.89
N PHE A 190 14.87 13.25 -1.90
CA PHE A 190 15.01 14.58 -2.54
C PHE A 190 14.76 14.59 -4.07
N ILE A 191 14.57 13.41 -4.67
CA ILE A 191 14.21 13.23 -6.07
C ILE A 191 12.86 12.51 -6.10
N HIS A 192 11.90 13.13 -6.75
CA HIS A 192 10.55 12.61 -6.90
C HIS A 192 10.21 12.38 -8.36
N GLN A 193 9.23 11.51 -8.60
CA GLN A 193 8.81 11.15 -9.95
C GLN A 193 7.30 10.88 -10.03
N ASN A 194 6.68 11.38 -11.10
CA ASN A 194 5.28 11.14 -11.44
C ASN A 194 5.11 10.35 -12.76
N PHE A 195 6.21 10.05 -13.46
CA PHE A 195 6.15 9.40 -14.78
C PHE A 195 5.79 7.91 -14.71
N LEU A 196 5.98 7.26 -13.56
CA LEU A 196 5.62 5.87 -13.33
C LEU A 196 4.84 5.75 -12.02
N LYS A 197 3.54 5.45 -12.10
CA LYS A 197 2.72 5.13 -10.92
C LYS A 197 2.32 3.66 -10.93
N LEU A 198 2.18 3.07 -9.74
CA LEU A 198 1.54 1.78 -9.60
C LEU A 198 0.01 1.98 -9.66
N ASN A 199 -0.69 1.14 -10.42
CA ASN A 199 -2.14 1.11 -10.43
C ASN A 199 -2.61 -0.19 -9.79
N LEU A 200 -3.05 -0.08 -8.53
CA LEU A 200 -3.58 -1.19 -7.74
C LEU A 200 -5.12 -1.20 -7.73
N GLY A 201 -5.73 -0.49 -8.68
CA GLY A 201 -7.18 -0.30 -8.78
C GLY A 201 -7.67 0.96 -8.08
N VAL A 202 -8.99 1.15 -8.18
CA VAL A 202 -9.72 2.27 -7.60
C VAL A 202 -10.47 1.80 -6.37
N SER A 203 -10.38 2.55 -5.29
CA SER A 203 -10.98 2.25 -4.00
C SER A 203 -12.51 2.41 -4.03
N TYR A 204 -13.23 1.45 -3.45
CA TYR A 204 -14.68 1.49 -3.21
C TYR A 204 -15.07 0.41 -2.18
N PRO A 205 -16.02 0.64 -1.25
CA PRO A 205 -16.84 1.85 -1.07
C PRO A 205 -16.14 2.95 -0.25
N THR A 206 -15.14 2.59 0.55
CA THR A 206 -14.30 3.57 1.26
C THR A 206 -13.38 4.29 0.28
N PHE A 207 -13.10 5.57 0.49
CA PHE A 207 -12.30 6.40 -0.44
C PHE A 207 -12.78 6.32 -1.91
N ALA A 208 -14.10 6.25 -2.11
CA ALA A 208 -14.71 6.01 -3.41
C ALA A 208 -14.12 6.89 -4.52
N GLY A 209 -13.60 6.25 -5.58
CA GLY A 209 -13.05 6.94 -6.76
C GLY A 209 -11.57 7.34 -6.67
N GLN A 210 -10.90 7.10 -5.54
CA GLN A 210 -9.46 7.36 -5.40
C GLN A 210 -8.63 6.13 -5.76
N ASN A 211 -7.46 6.30 -6.37
CA ASN A 211 -6.56 5.16 -6.62
C ASN A 211 -6.02 4.62 -5.31
N VAL A 212 -5.91 3.29 -5.19
CA VAL A 212 -5.44 2.63 -3.96
C VAL A 212 -4.06 3.13 -3.54
N VAL A 213 -3.16 3.40 -4.49
CA VAL A 213 -1.81 3.90 -4.19
C VAL A 213 -1.85 5.31 -3.61
N ASP A 214 -2.65 6.20 -4.19
CA ASP A 214 -2.79 7.57 -3.68
C ASP A 214 -3.36 7.55 -2.25
N VAL A 215 -4.35 6.70 -1.94
CA VAL A 215 -4.93 6.56 -0.58
C VAL A 215 -3.86 6.19 0.47
N ILE A 216 -2.90 5.34 0.13
CA ILE A 216 -1.85 4.88 1.07
C ILE A 216 -0.65 5.81 1.17
N THR A 217 -0.28 6.49 0.07
CA THR A 217 0.94 7.31 0.00
C THR A 217 0.69 8.78 0.28
N ASP A 218 -0.53 9.27 0.05
CA ASP A 218 -0.83 10.69 0.19
C ASP A 218 -1.07 11.08 1.64
N LYS A 219 -0.83 12.36 1.92
CA LYS A 219 -1.10 12.96 3.23
C LYS A 219 -2.59 12.90 3.56
N GLN A 220 -2.89 12.85 4.86
CA GLN A 220 -4.23 12.63 5.37
C GLN A 220 -4.69 13.78 6.25
N GLY A 221 -5.93 13.71 6.73
CA GLY A 221 -6.49 14.76 7.59
C GLY A 221 -7.06 15.93 6.79
N ARG A 222 -7.06 17.12 7.41
CA ARG A 222 -7.71 18.30 6.82
C ARG A 222 -6.78 18.98 5.83
N PRO A 223 -7.31 19.53 4.71
CA PRO A 223 -6.52 20.37 3.82
C PRO A 223 -5.94 21.56 4.57
N VAL A 224 -4.64 21.82 4.36
CA VAL A 224 -3.92 22.93 4.99
C VAL A 224 -3.57 23.96 3.93
N THR A 225 -3.89 25.22 4.18
CA THR A 225 -3.50 26.32 3.32
C THR A 225 -2.03 26.68 3.56
N GLN A 226 -1.25 26.71 2.49
CA GLN A 226 0.15 27.11 2.50
C GLN A 226 0.39 28.19 1.43
N GLU A 227 1.45 28.97 1.62
CA GLU A 227 1.94 29.88 0.58
C GLU A 227 2.67 29.06 -0.48
N ILE A 228 2.18 29.11 -1.71
CA ILE A 228 2.79 28.46 -2.87
C ILE A 228 3.32 29.53 -3.81
N THR A 229 4.56 29.36 -4.26
CA THR A 229 5.15 30.17 -5.33
C THR A 229 4.99 29.40 -6.63
N LEU A 230 4.43 30.04 -7.66
CA LEU A 230 4.24 29.44 -8.98
C LEU A 230 5.42 29.71 -9.92
N GLU A 231 5.34 29.17 -11.14
CA GLU A 231 6.38 29.27 -12.17
C GLU A 231 6.74 30.72 -12.52
N ASP A 232 5.77 31.62 -12.48
CA ASP A 232 5.91 33.06 -12.75
C ASP A 232 6.42 33.87 -11.53
N GLY A 233 6.64 33.22 -10.39
CA GLY A 233 7.04 33.84 -9.13
C GLY A 233 5.90 34.45 -8.33
N SER A 234 4.64 34.31 -8.78
CA SER A 234 3.48 34.75 -8.02
C SER A 234 3.25 33.86 -6.79
N ILE A 235 2.80 34.48 -5.69
CA ILE A 235 2.56 33.78 -4.42
C ILE A 235 1.05 33.69 -4.17
N TYR A 236 0.55 32.47 -4.05
CA TYR A 236 -0.85 32.20 -3.73
C TYR A 236 -0.99 31.46 -2.41
N LYS A 237 -2.10 31.69 -1.70
CA LYS A 237 -2.49 30.89 -0.53
C LYS A 237 -3.50 29.84 -0.95
N ALA A 238 -3.05 28.60 -1.04
CA ALA A 238 -3.88 27.48 -1.46
C ALA A 238 -3.50 26.20 -0.71
N SER A 239 -4.43 25.25 -0.64
CA SER A 239 -4.20 23.93 -0.03
C SER A 239 -3.77 22.89 -1.06
N ILE A 240 -3.02 23.30 -2.08
CA ILE A 240 -2.64 22.44 -3.21
C ILE A 240 -1.15 22.13 -3.19
N ASN A 241 -0.81 20.96 -3.72
CA ASN A 241 0.55 20.51 -3.92
C ASN A 241 0.98 20.85 -5.36
N PRO A 242 1.81 21.89 -5.57
CA PRO A 242 2.15 22.33 -6.92
C PRO A 242 2.94 21.29 -7.72
N TYR A 243 3.61 20.34 -7.05
CA TYR A 243 4.36 19.26 -7.70
C TYR A 243 3.48 18.16 -8.32
N THR A 244 2.22 18.11 -7.93
CA THR A 244 1.25 17.07 -8.37
C THR A 244 0.31 17.58 -9.46
N ARG A 245 0.71 18.66 -10.14
CA ARG A 245 -0.13 19.28 -11.14
C ARG A 245 -0.45 18.32 -12.28
N TYR A 246 -1.73 18.21 -12.62
CA TYR A 246 -2.23 17.32 -13.67
C TYR A 246 -3.12 18.04 -14.67
N TYR A 247 -3.18 17.49 -15.88
CA TYR A 247 -3.93 18.03 -17.00
C TYR A 247 -5.43 17.95 -16.78
N LYS A 248 -6.13 19.04 -17.08
CA LYS A 248 -7.60 19.13 -17.15
C LYS A 248 -8.03 19.75 -18.49
N PRO A 249 -9.05 19.19 -19.16
CA PRO A 249 -9.69 19.83 -20.31
C PRO A 249 -10.19 21.23 -19.97
N THR A 250 -10.22 22.13 -20.95
CA THR A 250 -10.51 23.56 -20.72
C THR A 250 -11.91 23.79 -20.12
N SER A 251 -12.85 22.91 -20.44
CA SER A 251 -14.21 22.82 -19.88
C SER A 251 -14.27 22.43 -18.40
N GLU A 252 -13.28 21.69 -17.90
CA GLU A 252 -13.24 21.21 -16.51
C GLU A 252 -12.48 22.14 -15.55
N ILE A 253 -11.74 23.13 -16.08
CA ILE A 253 -10.95 24.05 -15.27
C ILE A 253 -11.86 25.10 -14.62
N SER A 254 -11.85 25.15 -13.29
CA SER A 254 -12.63 26.13 -12.54
C SER A 254 -12.11 27.57 -12.73
N PRO A 255 -12.96 28.59 -12.56
CA PRO A 255 -12.53 29.99 -12.66
C PRO A 255 -11.40 30.36 -11.70
N THR A 256 -11.34 29.74 -10.52
CA THR A 256 -10.27 29.92 -9.55
C THR A 256 -8.96 29.30 -10.04
N GLU A 257 -9.02 28.09 -10.60
CA GLU A 257 -7.84 27.42 -11.17
C GLU A 257 -7.28 28.20 -12.36
N LYS A 258 -8.13 28.79 -13.23
CA LYS A 258 -7.69 29.67 -14.33
C LYS A 258 -6.99 30.95 -13.88
N ARG A 259 -7.21 31.40 -12.63
CA ARG A 259 -6.51 32.55 -12.05
C ARG A 259 -5.16 32.18 -11.46
N ILE A 260 -5.01 30.93 -11.04
CA ILE A 260 -3.79 30.41 -10.43
C ILE A 260 -2.87 29.86 -11.52
N PHE A 261 -3.40 29.13 -12.50
CA PHE A 261 -2.62 28.43 -13.52
C PHE A 261 -2.93 28.94 -14.92
N ASP A 262 -1.87 29.27 -15.67
CA ASP A 262 -1.96 29.81 -17.04
C ASP A 262 -2.19 28.75 -18.12
N ASN A 263 -2.17 27.45 -17.76
CA ASN A 263 -2.25 26.35 -18.70
C ASN A 263 -3.22 25.25 -18.22
N ASN A 264 -3.48 24.26 -19.08
CA ASN A 264 -4.34 23.13 -18.77
C ASN A 264 -3.82 22.20 -17.66
N TYR A 265 -2.60 22.40 -17.15
CA TYR A 265 -2.10 21.72 -15.95
C TYR A 265 -2.55 22.48 -14.70
N ALA A 266 -3.86 22.61 -14.56
CA ALA A 266 -4.50 23.41 -13.52
C ALA A 266 -5.05 22.57 -12.36
N GLY A 267 -5.16 21.25 -12.53
CA GLY A 267 -5.48 20.34 -11.45
C GLY A 267 -4.26 20.12 -10.56
N ALA A 268 -4.45 19.99 -9.25
CA ALA A 268 -3.39 19.62 -8.30
C ALA A 268 -4.00 18.84 -7.12
N GLU A 269 -3.24 17.91 -6.55
CA GLU A 269 -3.64 17.21 -5.34
C GLU A 269 -3.60 18.16 -4.13
N LYS A 270 -4.41 17.88 -3.11
CA LYS A 270 -4.47 18.71 -1.92
C LYS A 270 -3.35 18.35 -0.95
N VAL A 271 -2.78 19.35 -0.28
CA VAL A 271 -1.90 19.12 0.87
C VAL A 271 -2.75 19.02 2.12
N ASN A 272 -2.71 17.85 2.75
CA ASN A 272 -3.38 17.61 4.02
C ASN A 272 -2.40 17.68 5.21
N SER A 273 -2.93 17.88 6.42
CA SER A 273 -2.16 18.16 7.64
C SER A 273 -1.33 16.97 8.13
N ASP A 274 -1.86 15.77 7.99
CA ASP A 274 -1.32 14.58 8.63
C ASP A 274 -0.45 13.80 7.64
N PRO A 275 0.58 13.07 8.11
CA PRO A 275 1.37 12.21 7.25
C PRO A 275 0.50 11.11 6.63
N SER A 276 1.02 10.47 5.58
CA SER A 276 0.35 9.33 4.96
C SER A 276 0.24 8.13 5.90
N MET A 277 -0.71 7.23 5.64
CA MET A 277 -0.84 5.95 6.34
C MET A 277 0.50 5.21 6.39
N MET A 278 1.19 5.16 5.25
CA MET A 278 2.51 4.56 5.13
C MET A 278 3.55 5.27 6.02
N GLY A 279 3.55 6.60 6.00
CA GLY A 279 4.47 7.41 6.81
C GLY A 279 4.26 7.23 8.32
N ILE A 280 3.01 7.14 8.78
CA ILE A 280 2.68 6.92 10.20
C ILE A 280 3.18 5.54 10.65
N SER A 281 2.85 4.49 9.90
CA SER A 281 3.30 3.13 10.18
C SER A 281 4.82 3.01 10.20
N PHE A 282 5.51 3.60 9.22
CA PHE A 282 6.96 3.60 9.15
C PHE A 282 7.60 4.31 10.35
N ARG A 283 7.11 5.49 10.76
CA ARG A 283 7.61 6.25 11.91
C ARG A 283 7.49 5.48 13.22
N MET A 284 6.33 4.86 13.47
CA MET A 284 6.15 4.02 14.66
C MET A 284 7.03 2.78 14.58
N GLY A 285 7.04 2.11 13.43
CA GLY A 285 7.75 0.87 13.27
C GLY A 285 9.25 1.02 13.41
N ILE A 286 9.87 2.06 12.84
CA ILE A 286 11.33 2.23 12.92
C ILE A 286 11.80 2.44 14.38
N VAL A 287 11.04 3.19 15.17
CA VAL A 287 11.33 3.38 16.59
C VAL A 287 11.06 2.09 17.37
N GLY A 288 9.99 1.35 17.04
CA GLY A 288 9.72 0.04 17.63
C GLY A 288 10.83 -0.98 17.34
N VAL A 289 11.36 -1.02 16.11
CA VAL A 289 12.52 -1.84 15.72
C VAL A 289 13.75 -1.46 16.54
N PHE A 290 14.01 -0.15 16.70
CA PHE A 290 15.11 0.32 17.52
C PHE A 290 14.97 -0.15 18.98
N ILE A 291 13.81 0.01 19.60
CA ILE A 291 13.51 -0.50 20.95
C ILE A 291 13.74 -2.01 21.03
N THR A 292 13.25 -2.76 20.03
CA THR A 292 13.38 -4.22 19.96
C THR A 292 14.83 -4.64 20.04
N TYR A 293 15.69 -4.13 19.14
CA TYR A 293 17.09 -4.52 19.10
C TYR A 293 17.90 -3.96 20.27
N LEU A 294 17.57 -2.77 20.77
CA LEU A 294 18.19 -2.15 21.93
C LEU A 294 18.03 -3.02 23.19
N ILE A 295 16.87 -3.66 23.35
CA ILE A 295 16.60 -4.54 24.50
C ILE A 295 17.06 -5.97 24.21
N ALA A 296 16.73 -6.50 23.02
CA ALA A 296 16.91 -7.90 22.73
C ALA A 296 18.38 -8.31 22.60
N ILE A 297 19.23 -7.49 21.96
CA ILE A 297 20.64 -7.83 21.77
C ILE A 297 21.39 -7.94 23.11
N PRO A 298 21.35 -6.94 24.02
CA PRO A 298 22.02 -7.05 25.31
C PRO A 298 21.46 -8.19 26.16
N MET A 299 20.14 -8.35 26.22
CA MET A 299 19.49 -9.40 27.00
C MET A 299 19.91 -10.79 26.51
N ALA A 300 19.82 -11.05 25.21
CA ALA A 300 20.20 -12.33 24.63
C ALA A 300 21.70 -12.62 24.76
N SER A 301 22.55 -11.60 24.62
CA SER A 301 24.00 -11.71 24.79
C SER A 301 24.38 -12.11 26.22
N LEU A 302 23.73 -11.49 27.21
CA LEU A 302 23.90 -11.86 28.63
C LEU A 302 23.38 -13.27 28.91
N MET A 303 22.21 -13.64 28.40
CA MET A 303 21.66 -14.99 28.55
C MET A 303 22.57 -16.05 27.94
N ALA A 304 23.09 -15.82 26.73
CA ALA A 304 24.02 -16.74 26.07
C ALA A 304 25.33 -16.87 26.85
N ARG A 305 25.90 -15.76 27.34
CA ARG A 305 27.14 -15.76 28.14
C ARG A 305 27.00 -16.58 29.42
N PHE A 306 25.86 -16.48 30.11
CA PHE A 306 25.58 -17.19 31.35
C PHE A 306 24.64 -18.38 31.15
N LYS A 307 24.84 -19.11 30.04
CA LYS A 307 24.02 -20.27 29.64
C LYS A 307 23.79 -21.23 30.82
N ASN A 308 22.55 -21.65 31.00
CA ASN A 308 22.05 -22.52 32.08
C ASN A 308 22.13 -21.94 33.51
N GLY A 309 22.69 -20.73 33.68
CA GLY A 309 22.76 -20.00 34.94
C GLY A 309 21.50 -19.20 35.26
N ALA A 310 21.54 -18.42 36.35
CA ALA A 310 20.38 -17.66 36.83
C ALA A 310 19.91 -16.59 35.83
N ILE A 311 20.84 -15.86 35.18
CA ILE A 311 20.51 -14.83 34.18
C ILE A 311 19.77 -15.44 32.99
N ASP A 312 20.23 -16.59 32.51
CA ASP A 312 19.61 -17.29 31.40
C ASP A 312 18.21 -17.82 31.76
N ARG A 313 18.05 -18.41 32.95
CA ARG A 313 16.74 -18.88 33.44
C ARG A 313 15.74 -17.74 33.62
N LEU A 314 16.16 -16.63 34.27
CA LEU A 314 15.32 -15.44 34.44
C LEU A 314 14.95 -14.82 33.09
N GLY A 315 15.93 -14.67 32.19
CA GLY A 315 15.67 -14.17 30.84
C GLY A 315 14.69 -15.07 30.07
N THR A 316 14.80 -16.39 30.24
CA THR A 316 13.87 -17.36 29.62
C THR A 316 12.46 -17.19 30.18
N ILE A 317 12.30 -16.97 31.49
CA ILE A 317 10.99 -16.68 32.10
C ILE A 317 10.41 -15.39 31.52
N ILE A 318 11.20 -14.32 31.44
CA ILE A 318 10.75 -13.03 30.88
C ILE A 318 10.31 -13.19 29.43
N VAL A 319 11.12 -13.86 28.60
CA VAL A 319 10.79 -14.16 27.20
C VAL A 319 9.51 -14.99 27.12
N MET A 320 9.37 -16.01 27.96
CA MET A 320 8.19 -16.87 28.00
C MET A 320 6.93 -16.09 28.34
N VAL A 321 6.99 -15.15 29.29
CA VAL A 321 5.87 -14.23 29.58
C VAL A 321 5.56 -13.37 28.36
N LEU A 322 6.56 -12.75 27.74
CA LEU A 322 6.36 -11.87 26.58
C LEU A 322 5.67 -12.59 25.41
N ILE A 323 6.01 -13.84 25.14
CA ILE A 323 5.44 -14.61 24.01
C ILE A 323 4.13 -15.34 24.35
N SER A 324 3.88 -15.64 25.62
CA SER A 324 2.70 -16.41 26.05
C SER A 324 1.47 -15.52 26.26
N VAL A 325 1.65 -14.23 26.53
CA VAL A 325 0.54 -13.29 26.67
C VAL A 325 -0.03 -12.98 25.28
N PRO A 326 -1.34 -13.15 25.04
CA PRO A 326 -1.97 -12.75 23.78
C PRO A 326 -1.68 -11.28 23.46
N SER A 327 -1.24 -10.99 22.24
CA SER A 327 -0.81 -9.65 21.83
C SER A 327 -1.87 -8.58 22.10
N VAL A 328 -3.15 -8.88 21.85
CA VAL A 328 -4.26 -7.96 22.13
C VAL A 328 -4.33 -7.60 23.62
N ALA A 329 -4.27 -8.58 24.52
CA ALA A 329 -4.29 -8.34 25.96
C ALA A 329 -3.07 -7.54 26.43
N PHE A 330 -1.90 -7.87 25.89
CA PHE A 330 -0.67 -7.12 26.13
C PHE A 330 -0.81 -5.64 25.73
N ILE A 331 -1.35 -5.38 24.53
CA ILE A 331 -1.56 -4.01 24.04
C ILE A 331 -2.54 -3.24 24.93
N PHE A 332 -3.68 -3.84 25.30
CA PHE A 332 -4.65 -3.19 26.19
C PHE A 332 -4.09 -2.91 27.59
N PHE A 333 -3.29 -3.83 28.15
CA PHE A 333 -2.63 -3.64 29.43
C PHE A 333 -1.68 -2.44 29.41
N PHE A 334 -0.81 -2.35 28.40
CA PHE A 334 0.11 -1.24 28.27
C PHE A 334 -0.58 0.07 27.85
N ARG A 335 -1.65 0.02 27.06
CA ARG A 335 -2.52 1.18 26.81
C ARG A 335 -3.10 1.73 28.11
N TYR A 336 -3.60 0.86 28.99
CA TYR A 336 -4.12 1.25 30.30
C TYR A 336 -3.03 1.88 31.19
N ILE A 337 -1.84 1.30 31.25
CA ILE A 337 -0.70 1.87 31.99
C ILE A 337 -0.31 3.24 31.43
N GLY A 338 -0.14 3.34 30.10
CA GLY A 338 0.23 4.59 29.42
C GLY A 338 -0.75 5.72 29.73
N SER A 339 -2.05 5.43 29.70
CA SER A 339 -3.08 6.42 29.97
C SER A 339 -3.14 6.81 31.46
N ASN A 340 -3.27 5.84 32.37
CA ASN A 340 -3.53 6.14 33.77
C ASN A 340 -2.30 6.58 34.56
N TRP A 341 -1.12 6.05 34.24
CA TRP A 341 0.10 6.34 35.02
C TRP A 341 0.95 7.44 34.38
N PHE A 342 0.89 7.59 33.06
CA PHE A 342 1.72 8.56 32.33
C PHE A 342 0.92 9.67 31.63
N GLY A 343 -0.42 9.66 31.71
CA GLY A 343 -1.28 10.66 31.07
C GLY A 343 -1.14 10.70 29.55
N LEU A 344 -0.74 9.58 28.93
CA LEU A 344 -0.64 9.47 27.47
C LEU A 344 -2.03 9.24 26.86
N PRO A 345 -2.25 9.66 25.60
CA PRO A 345 -3.51 9.39 24.92
C PRO A 345 -3.73 7.88 24.79
N ASP A 346 -4.94 7.44 25.12
CA ASP A 346 -5.36 6.05 25.00
C ASP A 346 -5.68 5.68 23.54
N LEU A 347 -6.06 6.67 22.73
CA LEU A 347 -6.28 6.57 21.29
C LEU A 347 -5.45 7.62 20.55
N PHE A 348 -4.89 7.22 19.40
CA PHE A 348 -4.07 8.08 18.56
C PHE A 348 -4.80 9.37 18.09
N PRO A 349 -6.08 9.33 17.68
CA PRO A 349 -6.78 10.53 17.23
C PRO A 349 -7.01 11.59 18.33
N THR A 350 -6.85 11.25 19.61
CA THR A 350 -7.08 12.17 20.74
C THR A 350 -6.18 13.41 20.67
N LEU A 351 -4.90 13.24 20.33
CA LEU A 351 -3.99 14.35 20.06
C LEU A 351 -3.55 14.41 18.58
N GLY A 352 -3.84 13.37 17.80
CA GLY A 352 -3.58 13.31 16.36
C GLY A 352 -2.11 13.14 15.98
N ALA A 353 -1.86 13.12 14.68
CA ALA A 353 -0.53 12.86 14.12
C ALA A 353 0.48 14.00 14.35
N GLY A 354 0.01 15.21 14.68
CA GLY A 354 0.85 16.37 14.97
C GLY A 354 1.48 16.36 16.38
N ASN A 355 1.04 15.46 17.27
CA ASN A 355 1.55 15.39 18.64
C ASN A 355 2.33 14.10 18.87
N ILE A 356 3.60 14.23 19.31
CA ILE A 356 4.46 13.07 19.58
C ILE A 356 3.89 12.13 20.63
N LYS A 357 3.10 12.63 21.59
CA LYS A 357 2.47 11.81 22.64
C LYS A 357 1.55 10.73 22.07
N SER A 358 0.92 10.97 20.90
CA SER A 358 0.11 9.97 20.19
C SER A 358 0.91 8.75 19.75
N TYR A 359 2.22 8.89 19.56
CA TYR A 359 3.09 7.82 19.05
C TYR A 359 3.77 7.03 20.17
N ILE A 360 3.95 7.60 21.37
CA ILE A 360 4.79 7.03 22.44
C ILE A 360 4.32 5.61 22.82
N MET A 361 3.09 5.47 23.31
CA MET A 361 2.62 4.18 23.83
C MET A 361 2.48 3.13 22.72
N PRO A 362 1.86 3.42 21.55
CA PRO A 362 1.78 2.45 20.45
C PRO A 362 3.16 1.93 20.02
N THR A 363 4.15 2.81 19.95
CA THR A 363 5.51 2.48 19.51
C THR A 363 6.28 1.64 20.54
N ILE A 364 6.16 1.96 21.83
CA ILE A 364 6.79 1.17 22.90
C ILE A 364 6.21 -0.25 22.91
N VAL A 365 4.88 -0.37 22.86
CA VAL A 365 4.20 -1.67 22.83
C VAL A 365 4.63 -2.48 21.62
N LEU A 366 4.69 -1.84 20.44
CA LEU A 366 5.17 -2.47 19.21
C LEU A 366 6.56 -3.08 19.39
N GLY A 367 7.51 -2.33 19.94
CA GLY A 367 8.86 -2.81 20.18
C GLY A 367 8.91 -3.95 21.19
N LEU A 368 8.22 -3.81 22.32
CA LEU A 368 8.20 -4.83 23.39
C LEU A 368 7.64 -6.17 22.92
N LEU A 369 6.59 -6.17 22.07
CA LEU A 369 6.04 -7.39 21.49
C LEU A 369 7.06 -8.17 20.65
N ALA A 370 7.99 -7.47 19.99
CA ALA A 370 9.01 -8.10 19.15
C ALA A 370 10.26 -8.56 19.93
N VAL A 371 10.47 -8.08 21.16
CA VAL A 371 11.65 -8.42 22.00
C VAL A 371 11.75 -9.93 22.21
N GLY A 372 10.65 -10.59 22.62
CA GLY A 372 10.67 -12.02 22.97
C GLY A 372 11.22 -12.91 21.86
N ASN A 373 10.64 -12.79 20.64
CA ASN A 373 11.10 -13.53 19.48
C ASN A 373 12.54 -13.19 19.08
N THR A 374 12.92 -11.90 19.16
CA THR A 374 14.28 -11.46 18.81
C THR A 374 15.31 -12.03 19.77
N VAL A 375 15.02 -12.05 21.08
CA VAL A 375 15.92 -12.62 22.10
C VAL A 375 16.18 -14.10 21.85
N ILE A 376 15.15 -14.88 21.48
CA ILE A 376 15.29 -16.32 21.19
C ILE A 376 16.32 -16.56 20.09
N TRP A 377 16.19 -15.86 18.96
CA TRP A 377 17.07 -16.04 17.81
C TRP A 377 18.49 -15.53 18.08
N VAL A 378 18.64 -14.33 18.64
CA VAL A 378 19.97 -13.79 18.97
C VAL A 378 20.70 -14.72 19.94
N ARG A 379 20.01 -15.20 20.97
CA ARG A 379 20.59 -16.14 21.95
C ARG A 379 20.97 -17.45 21.27
N ARG A 380 20.10 -18.01 20.43
CA ARG A 380 20.36 -19.25 19.69
C ARG A 380 21.65 -19.13 18.87
N TYR A 381 21.78 -18.09 18.07
CA TYR A 381 22.98 -17.88 17.26
C TYR A 381 24.26 -17.76 18.09
N MET A 382 24.21 -17.06 19.23
CA MET A 382 25.36 -16.96 20.13
C MET A 382 25.71 -18.29 20.78
N VAL A 383 24.71 -19.07 21.21
CA VAL A 383 24.92 -20.39 21.82
C VAL A 383 25.48 -21.39 20.81
N ASP A 384 25.01 -21.37 19.56
CA ASP A 384 25.54 -22.25 18.50
C ASP A 384 27.03 -21.98 18.28
N GLN A 385 27.41 -20.70 18.23
CA GLN A 385 28.80 -20.25 18.09
C GLN A 385 29.72 -20.63 19.26
N GLN A 386 29.20 -20.94 20.46
CA GLN A 386 30.03 -21.37 21.60
C GLN A 386 30.72 -22.72 21.36
N SER A 387 30.18 -23.55 20.46
CA SER A 387 30.72 -24.89 20.15
C SER A 387 31.78 -24.89 19.05
N SER A 388 32.00 -23.75 18.39
CA SER A 388 32.90 -23.60 17.24
C SER A 388 34.38 -23.77 17.60
N ASP A 389 35.19 -24.30 16.67
CA ASP A 389 36.62 -24.58 16.95
C ASP A 389 37.46 -23.33 17.22
N TYR A 390 37.10 -22.18 16.64
CA TYR A 390 37.76 -20.91 16.96
C TYR A 390 37.58 -20.51 18.44
N VAL A 391 36.49 -20.95 19.09
CA VAL A 391 36.24 -20.71 20.53
C VAL A 391 37.18 -21.57 21.37
N LYS A 392 37.33 -22.86 21.02
CA LYS A 392 38.27 -23.77 21.70
C LYS A 392 39.70 -23.24 21.58
N PHE A 393 40.07 -22.76 20.40
CA PHE A 393 41.39 -22.16 20.16
C PHE A 393 41.59 -20.86 20.95
N ALA A 394 40.59 -19.98 21.01
CA ALA A 394 40.65 -18.77 21.82
C ALA A 394 40.81 -19.08 23.32
N ARG A 395 40.11 -20.11 23.81
CA ARG A 395 40.26 -20.59 25.19
C ARG A 395 41.65 -21.17 25.45
N ALA A 396 42.20 -21.95 24.52
CA ALA A 396 43.57 -22.48 24.62
C ALA A 396 44.64 -21.37 24.63
N LYS A 397 44.36 -20.22 24.00
CA LYS A 397 45.19 -19.00 24.08
C LYS A 397 45.06 -18.23 25.40
N GLY A 398 44.20 -18.65 26.32
CA GLY A 398 44.02 -18.01 27.63
C GLY A 398 43.10 -16.79 27.63
N LEU A 399 42.30 -16.55 26.58
CA LEU A 399 41.33 -15.46 26.57
C LEU A 399 40.24 -15.72 27.62
N SER A 400 39.79 -14.65 28.28
CA SER A 400 38.66 -14.74 29.23
C SER A 400 37.35 -15.05 28.51
N GLU A 401 36.40 -15.74 29.17
CA GLU A 401 35.07 -16.02 28.60
C GLU A 401 34.31 -14.72 28.22
N SER A 402 34.58 -13.60 28.92
CA SER A 402 34.02 -12.29 28.56
C SER A 402 34.54 -11.80 27.21
N GLU A 403 35.83 -11.94 26.97
CA GLU A 403 36.47 -11.54 25.72
C GLU A 403 36.05 -12.47 24.58
N ILE A 404 36.03 -13.78 24.82
CA ILE A 404 35.54 -14.79 23.86
C ILE A 404 34.10 -14.48 23.46
N SER A 405 33.21 -14.23 24.43
CA SER A 405 31.80 -13.93 24.16
C SER A 405 31.61 -12.66 23.35
N SER A 406 32.25 -11.55 23.74
CA SER A 406 32.00 -10.23 23.14
C SER A 406 32.73 -10.00 21.83
N ARG A 407 33.99 -10.46 21.70
CA ARG A 407 34.83 -10.19 20.52
C ARG A 407 34.79 -11.29 19.47
N HIS A 408 34.55 -12.54 19.88
CA HIS A 408 34.60 -13.68 18.96
C HIS A 408 33.19 -14.24 18.70
N ILE A 409 32.46 -14.67 19.73
CA ILE A 409 31.14 -15.30 19.57
C ILE A 409 30.14 -14.30 19.00
N PHE A 410 29.98 -13.12 19.62
CA PHE A 410 29.02 -12.12 19.17
C PHE A 410 29.27 -11.70 17.72
N LYS A 411 30.53 -11.48 17.34
CA LYS A 411 30.91 -11.10 15.97
C LYS A 411 30.46 -12.13 14.93
N ASN A 412 30.63 -13.42 15.20
CA ASN A 412 30.20 -14.48 14.28
C ASN A 412 28.68 -14.71 14.34
N ALA A 413 28.06 -14.58 15.51
CA ALA A 413 26.62 -14.70 15.70
C ALA A 413 25.84 -13.51 15.09
N PHE A 414 26.49 -12.36 14.90
CA PHE A 414 25.88 -11.17 14.31
C PHE A 414 25.56 -11.32 12.82
N ILE A 415 26.25 -12.23 12.13
CA ILE A 415 26.04 -12.49 10.69
C ILE A 415 24.59 -12.92 10.39
N PRO A 416 24.00 -13.95 11.02
CA PRO A 416 22.59 -14.27 10.82
C PRO A 416 21.63 -13.23 11.43
N ILE A 417 22.06 -12.42 12.40
CA ILE A 417 21.23 -11.35 13.00
C ILE A 417 21.05 -10.21 11.99
N VAL A 418 22.12 -9.79 11.32
CA VAL A 418 22.09 -8.66 10.38
C VAL A 418 21.21 -8.95 9.16
N ASN A 419 21.07 -10.22 8.78
CA ASN A 419 20.18 -10.66 7.69
C ASN A 419 18.71 -10.27 7.94
N GLY A 420 18.25 -10.33 9.20
CA GLY A 420 16.87 -9.99 9.56
C GLY A 420 16.59 -8.49 9.67
N ILE A 421 17.62 -7.65 9.85
CA ILE A 421 17.45 -6.20 10.10
C ILE A 421 16.74 -5.49 8.94
N PRO A 422 17.12 -5.70 7.66
CA PRO A 422 16.40 -5.11 6.54
C PRO A 422 14.92 -5.46 6.55
N GLY A 423 14.57 -6.72 6.85
CA GLY A 423 13.17 -7.11 6.97
C GLY A 423 12.46 -6.41 8.12
N ALA A 424 13.08 -6.35 9.30
CA ALA A 424 12.51 -5.63 10.43
C ALA A 424 12.20 -4.15 10.08
N ILE A 425 13.08 -3.49 9.32
CA ILE A 425 12.91 -2.10 8.88
C ILE A 425 11.87 -1.96 7.76
N ILE A 426 11.97 -2.74 6.69
CA ILE A 426 11.11 -2.59 5.51
C ILE A 426 9.65 -2.96 5.84
N PHE A 427 9.43 -3.99 6.67
CA PHE A 427 8.07 -4.37 7.08
C PHE A 427 7.39 -3.34 7.99
N THR A 428 8.12 -2.35 8.53
CA THR A 428 7.46 -1.23 9.25
C THR A 428 6.51 -0.44 8.35
N ILE A 429 6.77 -0.43 7.04
CA ILE A 429 5.91 0.19 6.02
C ILE A 429 4.54 -0.52 5.97
N ALA A 430 4.51 -1.84 6.17
CA ALA A 430 3.26 -2.60 6.20
C ALA A 430 2.39 -2.27 7.42
N GLY A 431 2.98 -1.68 8.46
CA GLY A 431 2.31 -1.32 9.69
C GLY A 431 2.03 -2.50 10.61
N ALA A 432 1.43 -2.19 11.74
CA ALA A 432 1.20 -3.13 12.82
C ALA A 432 -0.29 -3.36 13.06
N THR A 433 -0.88 -4.31 12.34
CA THR A 433 -2.33 -4.51 12.28
C THR A 433 -3.03 -4.46 13.63
N ILE A 434 -2.56 -5.22 14.62
CA ILE A 434 -3.23 -5.27 15.93
C ILE A 434 -2.99 -3.98 16.72
N THR A 435 -1.74 -3.51 16.80
CA THR A 435 -1.39 -2.31 17.57
C THR A 435 -2.09 -1.07 17.01
N GLU A 436 -2.08 -0.88 15.69
CA GLU A 436 -2.73 0.24 15.04
C GLU A 436 -4.26 0.18 15.16
N THR A 437 -4.86 -1.01 15.10
CA THR A 437 -6.30 -1.18 15.33
C THR A 437 -6.68 -0.80 16.75
N VAL A 438 -5.97 -1.32 17.77
CA VAL A 438 -6.31 -1.08 19.19
C VAL A 438 -6.11 0.38 19.61
N PHE A 439 -5.09 1.06 19.05
CA PHE A 439 -4.84 2.49 19.29
C PHE A 439 -5.56 3.41 18.30
N ALA A 440 -6.32 2.87 17.34
CA ALA A 440 -6.95 3.63 16.24
C ALA A 440 -5.97 4.52 15.46
N VAL A 441 -4.75 4.02 15.23
CA VAL A 441 -3.74 4.69 14.41
C VAL A 441 -4.18 4.62 12.94
N PRO A 442 -4.23 5.74 12.21
CA PRO A 442 -4.56 5.75 10.78
C PRO A 442 -3.34 5.32 9.94
N GLY A 443 -2.88 4.09 10.12
CA GLY A 443 -1.72 3.52 9.44
C GLY A 443 -2.07 2.38 8.47
N MET A 444 -1.04 1.87 7.78
CA MET A 444 -1.13 0.76 6.82
C MET A 444 -1.62 -0.54 7.46
N GLY A 445 -1.23 -0.80 8.71
CA GLY A 445 -1.57 -2.02 9.43
C GLY A 445 -3.07 -2.09 9.73
N LYS A 446 -3.70 -0.98 10.11
CA LYS A 446 -5.15 -0.88 10.34
C LYS A 446 -5.96 -0.88 9.02
N MET A 447 -5.36 -0.41 7.92
CA MET A 447 -6.08 -0.29 6.65
C MET A 447 -6.51 -1.64 6.06
N LEU A 448 -5.72 -2.71 6.24
CA LEU A 448 -6.09 -4.04 5.75
C LEU A 448 -7.38 -4.59 6.41
N PRO A 449 -7.50 -4.68 7.75
CA PRO A 449 -8.75 -5.13 8.37
C PRO A 449 -9.91 -4.17 8.08
N ASP A 450 -9.69 -2.86 8.04
CA ASP A 450 -10.72 -1.90 7.64
C ASP A 450 -11.26 -2.19 6.22
N ALA A 451 -10.37 -2.47 5.26
CA ALA A 451 -10.75 -2.79 3.90
C ALA A 451 -11.50 -4.12 3.79
N ILE A 452 -11.09 -5.14 4.55
CA ILE A 452 -11.79 -6.43 4.58
C ILE A 452 -13.21 -6.26 5.13
N LEU A 453 -13.36 -5.53 6.25
CA LEU A 453 -14.65 -5.29 6.89
C LEU A 453 -15.57 -4.43 6.03
N ALA A 454 -15.01 -3.43 5.33
CA ALA A 454 -15.76 -2.57 4.41
C ALA A 454 -15.94 -3.20 3.01
N HIS A 455 -15.49 -4.44 2.80
CA HIS A 455 -15.52 -5.13 1.51
C HIS A 455 -14.84 -4.36 0.36
N ASN A 456 -13.83 -3.55 0.71
CA ASN A 456 -13.02 -2.82 -0.26
C ASN A 456 -11.93 -3.74 -0.84
N ASN A 457 -12.34 -4.56 -1.79
CA ASN A 457 -11.50 -5.55 -2.44
C ASN A 457 -10.25 -4.94 -3.12
N PRO A 458 -10.34 -3.80 -3.85
CA PRO A 458 -9.17 -3.16 -4.45
C PRO A 458 -8.09 -2.78 -3.42
N ILE A 459 -8.48 -2.17 -2.28
CA ILE A 459 -7.51 -1.87 -1.21
C ILE A 459 -6.90 -3.16 -0.66
N ALA A 460 -7.73 -4.16 -0.34
CA ALA A 460 -7.24 -5.40 0.26
C ALA A 460 -6.21 -6.11 -0.63
N VAL A 461 -6.51 -6.26 -1.93
CA VAL A 461 -5.61 -6.84 -2.92
C VAL A 461 -4.35 -5.99 -3.11
N GLY A 462 -4.50 -4.67 -3.20
CA GLY A 462 -3.38 -3.74 -3.36
C GLY A 462 -2.40 -3.77 -2.18
N LEU A 463 -2.91 -3.77 -0.95
CA LEU A 463 -2.09 -3.90 0.26
C LEU A 463 -1.34 -5.23 0.29
N ILE A 464 -2.00 -6.33 -0.05
CA ILE A 464 -1.37 -7.65 -0.07
C ILE A 464 -0.29 -7.75 -1.15
N PHE A 465 -0.51 -7.16 -2.33
CA PHE A 465 0.53 -7.02 -3.36
C PHE A 465 1.74 -6.25 -2.82
N ILE A 466 1.52 -5.10 -2.18
CA ILE A 466 2.60 -4.31 -1.57
C ILE A 466 3.34 -5.13 -0.51
N PHE A 467 2.63 -5.82 0.38
CA PHE A 467 3.25 -6.63 1.44
C PHE A 467 4.07 -7.79 0.87
N ALA A 468 3.61 -8.42 -0.21
CA ALA A 468 4.36 -9.45 -0.92
C ALA A 468 5.67 -8.88 -1.52
N VAL A 469 5.59 -7.72 -2.18
CA VAL A 469 6.76 -7.01 -2.72
C VAL A 469 7.74 -6.64 -1.61
N LEU A 470 7.26 -6.02 -0.53
CA LEU A 470 8.07 -5.64 0.63
C LEU A 470 8.75 -6.86 1.26
N GLY A 471 8.05 -7.98 1.40
CA GLY A 471 8.61 -9.19 1.98
C GLY A 471 9.71 -9.81 1.14
N VAL A 472 9.48 -9.92 -0.16
CA VAL A 472 10.50 -10.43 -1.09
C VAL A 472 11.71 -9.50 -1.15
N PHE A 473 11.49 -8.20 -1.19
CA PHE A 473 12.54 -7.19 -1.19
C PHE A 473 13.34 -7.20 0.13
N SER A 474 12.67 -7.37 1.26
CA SER A 474 13.27 -7.48 2.59
C SER A 474 14.27 -8.62 2.70
N VAL A 475 13.88 -9.83 2.29
CA VAL A 475 14.77 -11.01 2.35
C VAL A 475 15.94 -10.83 1.38
N PHE A 476 15.69 -10.26 0.20
CA PHE A 476 16.76 -9.93 -0.75
C PHE A 476 17.81 -8.96 -0.17
N LEU A 477 17.37 -7.87 0.47
CA LEU A 477 18.27 -6.96 1.16
C LEU A 477 19.02 -7.64 2.30
N GLY A 478 18.36 -8.51 3.06
CA GLY A 478 18.99 -9.31 4.12
C GLY A 478 20.19 -10.11 3.61
N ASP A 479 20.06 -10.76 2.46
CA ASP A 479 21.13 -11.56 1.88
C ASP A 479 22.27 -10.71 1.33
N ILE A 480 21.97 -9.53 0.77
CA ILE A 480 23.00 -8.55 0.40
C ILE A 480 23.77 -8.10 1.64
N VAL A 481 23.07 -7.67 2.70
CA VAL A 481 23.70 -7.17 3.92
C VAL A 481 24.57 -8.25 4.58
N MET A 482 24.14 -9.50 4.58
CA MET A 482 24.93 -10.63 5.05
C MET A 482 26.26 -10.77 4.29
N THR A 483 26.27 -10.63 2.96
CA THR A 483 27.52 -10.69 2.15
C THR A 483 28.42 -9.47 2.34
N ILE A 484 27.85 -8.30 2.66
CA ILE A 484 28.64 -7.09 2.98
C ILE A 484 29.33 -7.26 4.33
N VAL A 485 28.62 -7.81 5.33
CA VAL A 485 29.16 -8.01 6.68
C VAL A 485 30.18 -9.15 6.74
N ASP A 486 29.95 -10.25 6.02
CA ASP A 486 30.95 -11.30 5.85
C ASP A 486 31.15 -11.63 4.36
N PRO A 487 32.20 -11.04 3.73
CA PRO A 487 32.53 -11.27 2.32
C PRO A 487 32.91 -12.72 1.97
N ARG A 488 33.11 -13.60 2.96
CA ARG A 488 33.39 -15.02 2.73
C ARG A 488 32.13 -15.79 2.34
N ILE A 489 30.96 -15.23 2.63
CA ILE A 489 29.67 -15.81 2.29
C ILE A 489 29.45 -15.63 0.79
N ARG A 490 29.42 -16.76 0.07
CA ARG A 490 29.10 -16.78 -1.36
C ARG A 490 27.63 -17.15 -1.53
N LEU A 491 26.87 -16.25 -2.16
CA LEU A 491 25.52 -16.53 -2.62
C LEU A 491 25.61 -17.35 -3.91
N ASP A 492 25.88 -18.64 -3.76
CA ASP A 492 25.85 -19.60 -4.85
C ASP A 492 24.54 -20.40 -4.81
N VAL A 493 24.09 -20.79 -6.00
CA VAL A 493 22.99 -21.75 -6.13
C VAL A 493 23.56 -23.07 -5.63
N LYS A 494 23.02 -23.62 -4.53
CA LYS A 494 23.16 -25.06 -4.28
C LYS A 494 22.56 -25.74 -5.51
N GLU A 495 23.42 -26.28 -6.37
CA GLU A 495 22.99 -27.35 -7.25
C GLU A 495 22.66 -28.51 -6.33
N ASP A 496 21.37 -28.67 -6.01
CA ASP A 496 20.86 -29.92 -5.49
C ASP A 496 21.23 -30.98 -6.53
N LYS A 497 22.23 -31.81 -6.19
CA LYS A 497 22.59 -33.00 -6.94
C LYS A 497 21.59 -34.10 -6.67
#